data_AF-A0A1M6YU14-F1
#
_entry.id   AF-A0A1M6YU14-F1
#
_cell.length_a   1.000
_cell.length_b   1.000
_cell.length_c   1.000
_cell.angle_alpha   90.00
_cell.angle_beta   90.00
_cell.angle_gamma   90.00
#
_symmetry.space_group_name_H-M   'P 1'
#
loop_
_entity.id
_entity.type
_entity.pdbx_description
1 polymer ?
#
loop_
_entity_poly.entity_id
_entity_poly.type
_entity_poly.pdbx_seq_one_letter_code
_entity_poly.pdbx_strand_id
1 'polypeptide(L)'
;MESRFIDEPFDEEERQLMEAVENSPDVRFPEEEERRIKSSLQEAAKVISIRMQGDDLRGIREMAKAAGMPYQTLINSIIHRYVNGGITFNEQF
;
A
#
# COMPACT_ATOMS: atom_id res chain seq x y z
N MET A 1 -20.74 -11.40 -2.61
CA MET A 1 -19.88 -11.09 -1.45
C MET A 1 -19.45 -9.65 -1.66
N GLU A 2 -20.06 -8.69 -0.98
CA GLU A 2 -19.70 -7.27 -1.13
C GLU A 2 -18.21 -7.13 -0.82
N SER A 3 -17.44 -6.83 -1.86
CA SER A 3 -16.12 -6.29 -1.65
C SER A 3 -16.32 -4.91 -1.03
N ARG A 4 -16.16 -4.82 0.29
CA ARG A 4 -15.94 -3.55 0.96
C ARG A 4 -14.54 -3.08 0.61
N PHE A 5 -14.32 -2.73 -0.65
CA PHE A 5 -13.31 -1.71 -0.96
C PHE A 5 -13.80 -0.47 -0.23
N ILE A 6 -13.11 -0.11 0.84
CA ILE A 6 -13.36 1.16 1.52
C ILE A 6 -12.74 2.19 0.59
N ASP A 7 -13.58 2.84 -0.21
CA ASP A 7 -13.19 3.95 -1.11
C ASP A 7 -13.07 5.28 -0.34
N GLU A 8 -13.08 5.20 1.00
CA GLU A 8 -12.89 6.32 1.89
C GLU A 8 -11.42 6.37 2.33
N PRO A 9 -10.75 7.53 2.22
CA PRO A 9 -9.38 7.68 2.67
C PRO A 9 -9.30 7.49 4.19
N PHE A 10 -8.35 6.65 4.64
CA PHE A 10 -8.12 6.38 6.06
C PHE A 10 -7.45 7.57 6.77
N ASP A 11 -6.72 8.40 6.02
CA ASP A 11 -6.14 9.64 6.50
C ASP A 11 -6.03 10.72 5.41
N GLU A 12 -5.52 11.89 5.80
CA GLU A 12 -5.42 13.05 4.93
C GLU A 12 -4.39 12.88 3.80
N GLU A 13 -3.36 12.06 4.01
CA GLU A 13 -2.38 11.74 2.97
C GLU A 13 -3.03 10.93 1.85
N GLU A 14 -3.81 9.92 2.21
CA GLU A 14 -4.55 9.10 1.24
C GLU A 14 -5.60 9.93 0.48
N ARG A 15 -6.30 10.84 1.16
CA ARG A 15 -7.23 11.77 0.51
C ARG A 15 -6.54 12.58 -0.58
N GLN A 16 -5.39 13.16 -0.27
CA GLN A 16 -4.62 13.97 -1.21
C GLN A 16 -4.09 13.14 -2.38
N LEU A 17 -3.69 11.90 -2.12
CA LEU A 17 -3.22 10.98 -3.17
C LEU A 17 -4.36 10.59 -4.13
N MET A 18 -5.55 10.27 -3.59
CA MET A 18 -6.75 9.97 -4.38
C MET A 18 -7.15 11.17 -5.25
N GLU A 19 -7.22 12.37 -4.67
CA GLU A 19 -7.55 13.60 -5.39
C GLU A 19 -6.54 13.91 -6.51
N ALA A 20 -5.24 13.67 -6.27
CA ALA A 20 -4.21 13.85 -7.29
C ALA A 20 -4.37 12.87 -8.48
N VAL A 21 -4.78 11.63 -8.20
CA VAL A 21 -5.06 10.62 -9.24
C VAL A 21 -6.32 10.99 -10.02
N GLU A 22 -7.40 11.39 -9.35
CA GLU A 22 -8.65 11.80 -10.02
C GLU A 22 -8.48 13.02 -10.92
N ASN A 23 -7.64 13.98 -10.51
CA ASN A 23 -7.36 15.18 -11.30
C ASN A 23 -6.30 14.97 -12.40
N SER A 24 -5.69 13.79 -12.49
CA SER A 24 -4.68 13.50 -13.51
C SER A 24 -5.34 13.17 -14.87
N PRO A 25 -4.78 13.62 -16.00
CA PRO A 25 -5.30 13.28 -17.32
C PRO A 25 -5.23 11.77 -17.55
N ASP A 26 -6.32 11.20 -18.09
CA ASP A 26 -6.48 9.76 -18.29
C ASP A 26 -5.46 9.23 -19.32
N VAL A 27 -4.47 8.48 -18.83
CA VAL A 27 -3.43 7.88 -19.67
C VAL A 27 -3.95 6.54 -20.17
N ARG A 28 -4.44 6.50 -21.42
CA ARG A 28 -4.91 5.26 -22.04
C ARG A 28 -3.74 4.36 -22.43
N PHE A 29 -3.59 3.26 -21.72
CA PHE A 29 -2.70 2.16 -22.12
C PHE A 29 -3.34 1.33 -23.25
N PRO A 30 -2.54 0.70 -24.13
CA PRO A 30 -3.05 -0.30 -25.07
C PRO A 30 -3.79 -1.44 -24.33
N GLU A 31 -4.95 -1.88 -24.83
CA GLU A 31 -5.82 -2.86 -24.15
C GLU A 31 -5.11 -4.18 -23.76
N GLU A 32 -4.11 -4.59 -24.54
CA GLU A 32 -3.32 -5.80 -24.25
C GLU A 32 -2.41 -5.65 -23.02
N GLU A 33 -1.89 -4.45 -22.78
CA GLU A 33 -1.02 -4.14 -21.64
C GLU A 33 -1.86 -4.03 -20.37
N GLU A 34 -3.03 -3.38 -20.47
CA GLU A 34 -4.00 -3.28 -19.38
C GLU A 34 -4.50 -4.66 -18.92
N ARG A 35 -4.82 -5.57 -19.86
CA ARG A 35 -5.25 -6.94 -19.52
C ARG A 35 -4.15 -7.74 -18.82
N ARG A 36 -2.89 -7.63 -19.25
CA ARG A 36 -1.76 -8.32 -18.58
C ARG A 36 -1.60 -7.83 -17.15
N ILE A 37 -1.56 -6.51 -16.95
CA ILE A 37 -1.42 -5.90 -15.63
C ILE A 37 -2.60 -6.32 -14.72
N LYS A 38 -3.85 -6.21 -15.20
CA LYS A 38 -5.03 -6.64 -14.45
C LYS A 38 -5.00 -8.12 -14.08
N SER A 39 -4.61 -9.01 -15.00
CA SER A 39 -4.51 -10.44 -14.70
C SER A 39 -3.46 -10.75 -13.62
N SER A 40 -2.36 -10.01 -13.57
CA SER A 40 -1.31 -10.18 -12.56
C SER A 40 -1.68 -9.64 -11.17
N LEU A 41 -2.58 -8.65 -11.11
CA LEU A 41 -3.06 -8.03 -9.87
C LEU A 41 -4.22 -8.80 -9.21
N GLN A 42 -5.03 -9.49 -10.02
CA GLN A 42 -6.24 -10.16 -9.52
C GLN A 42 -5.97 -11.49 -8.80
N GLU A 43 -4.84 -12.14 -9.08
CA GLU A 43 -4.46 -13.38 -8.40
C GLU A 43 -3.68 -13.07 -7.11
N ALA A 44 -4.35 -13.19 -5.96
CA ALA A 44 -3.79 -13.40 -4.61
C ALA A 44 -3.73 -12.23 -3.58
N ALA A 45 -4.34 -11.06 -3.81
CA ALA A 45 -4.41 -10.04 -2.76
C ALA A 45 -5.46 -10.38 -1.68
N LYS A 46 -5.05 -10.53 -0.42
CA LYS A 46 -5.95 -10.65 0.74
C LYS A 46 -5.87 -9.39 1.61
N VAL A 47 -7.02 -8.83 1.96
CA VAL A 47 -7.12 -7.68 2.86
C VAL A 47 -7.03 -8.17 4.31
N ILE A 48 -6.15 -7.55 5.09
CA ILE A 48 -6.00 -7.80 6.53
C ILE A 48 -6.11 -6.49 7.30
N SER A 49 -6.72 -6.53 8.48
CA SER A 49 -6.76 -5.38 9.41
C SER A 49 -5.70 -5.58 10.49
N ILE A 50 -4.85 -4.58 10.70
CA ILE A 50 -3.76 -4.61 11.68
C ILE A 50 -3.99 -3.49 12.68
N ARG A 51 -3.98 -3.82 13.98
CA ARG A 51 -3.94 -2.81 15.05
C ARG A 51 -2.49 -2.43 15.33
N MET A 52 -2.21 -1.14 15.33
CA MET A 52 -0.87 -0.60 15.60
C MET A 52 -0.93 0.45 16.72
N GLN A 53 0.17 0.64 17.43
CA GLN A 53 0.28 1.78 18.33
C GLN A 53 0.34 3.07 17.50
N GLY A 54 -0.27 4.14 18.01
CA GLY A 54 -0.31 5.43 17.30
C GLY A 54 1.09 6.00 17.06
N ASP A 55 2.01 5.79 18.00
CA ASP A 55 3.39 6.27 17.93
C ASP A 55 4.20 5.54 16.85
N ASP A 56 4.05 4.22 16.77
CA ASP A 56 4.66 3.40 15.70
C ASP A 56 4.15 3.82 14.31
N LEU A 57 2.84 4.03 14.19
CA LEU A 57 2.24 4.46 12.93
C LEU A 57 2.74 5.85 12.50
N ARG A 58 2.96 6.77 13.45
CA ARG A 58 3.59 8.07 13.15
C ARG A 58 5.01 7.89 12.65
N GLY A 59 5.82 7.07 13.32
CA GLY A 59 7.20 6.80 12.88
C GLY A 59 7.25 6.20 11.47
N ILE A 60 6.35 5.25 11.15
CA ILE A 60 6.26 4.66 9.81
C ILE A 60 5.88 5.71 8.76
N ARG A 61 4.93 6.60 9.06
CA ARG A 61 4.58 7.70 8.14
C ARG A 61 5.74 8.64 7.86
N GLU A 62 6.52 9.00 8.88
CA GLU A 62 7.72 9.82 8.68
C GLU A 62 8.76 9.12 7.80
N MET A 63 8.98 7.82 8.01
CA MET A 63 9.88 7.02 7.19
C MET A 63 9.38 6.90 5.74
N ALA A 64 8.08 6.68 5.55
CA ALA A 64 7.47 6.57 4.23
C ALA A 64 7.55 7.89 3.46
N LYS A 65 7.28 9.01 4.13
CA LYS A 65 7.43 10.36 3.58
C LYS A 65 8.88 10.65 3.18
N ALA A 66 9.85 10.27 4.01
CA ALA A 66 11.27 10.40 3.67
C ALA A 66 11.68 9.54 2.46
N ALA A 67 11.04 8.39 2.28
CA ALA A 67 11.22 7.51 1.13
C ALA A 67 10.40 7.92 -0.11
N GLY A 68 9.53 8.93 0.00
CA GLY A 68 8.66 9.38 -1.09
C GLY A 68 7.62 8.34 -1.52
N MET A 69 7.15 7.50 -0.60
CA MET A 69 6.18 6.44 -0.88
C MET A 69 5.06 6.42 0.17
N PRO A 70 3.87 5.88 -0.16
CA PRO A 70 2.79 5.74 0.81
C PRO A 70 3.19 4.81 1.97
N TYR A 71 2.73 5.13 3.18
CA TYR A 71 3.05 4.31 4.36
C TYR A 71 2.49 2.89 4.27
N GLN A 72 1.33 2.67 3.60
CA GLN A 72 0.84 1.31 3.36
C GLN A 72 1.81 0.50 2.49
N THR A 73 2.40 1.13 1.46
CA THR A 73 3.40 0.51 0.58
C THR A 73 4.67 0.16 1.35
N LEU A 74 5.12 1.05 2.23
CA LEU A 74 6.27 0.77 3.10
C LEU A 74 6.01 -0.43 4.03
N ILE A 75 4.85 -0.48 4.68
CA ILE A 75 4.44 -1.60 5.53
C ILE A 75 4.45 -2.91 4.73
N ASN A 76 3.85 -2.91 3.53
CA ASN A 76 3.81 -4.10 2.68
C ASN A 76 5.22 -4.55 2.24
N SER A 77 6.09 -3.60 1.89
CA SER A 77 7.50 -3.85 1.54
C SER A 77 8.26 -4.50 2.70
N ILE A 78 8.07 -4.02 3.94
CA ILE A 78 8.68 -4.60 5.14
C ILE A 78 8.22 -6.04 5.32
N ILE A 79 6.91 -6.31 5.25
CA ILE A 79 6.35 -7.67 5.37
C ILE A 79 6.94 -8.59 4.30
N HIS A 80 6.95 -8.14 3.05
CA HIS A 80 7.51 -8.91 1.93
C HIS A 80 9.00 -9.21 2.13
N ARG A 81 9.79 -8.22 2.54
CA ARG A 81 11.22 -8.41 2.82
C ARG A 81 11.45 -9.32 4.02
N TYR A 82 10.61 -9.25 5.04
CA TYR A 82 10.70 -10.13 6.21
C TYR A 82 10.44 -11.59 5.83
N VAL A 83 9.36 -11.87 5.09
CA VAL A 83 9.03 -13.23 4.64
C VAL A 83 10.12 -13.81 3.72
N ASN A 84 10.72 -12.98 2.86
CA ASN A 84 11.78 -13.39 1.95
C ASN A 84 13.19 -13.40 2.57
N GLY A 85 13.33 -13.22 3.89
CA GLY A 85 14.60 -13.30 4.61
C GLY A 85 15.52 -12.09 4.46
N GLY A 86 15.04 -10.98 3.91
CA GLY A 86 15.78 -9.71 3.81
C GLY A 86 15.80 -8.88 5.09
N ILE A 87 15.10 -9.32 6.14
CA ILE A 87 15.07 -8.73 7.49
C ILE A 87 15.04 -9.89 8.48
N THR A 88 15.94 -9.89 9.46
CA THR A 88 15.90 -10.82 10.61
C THR A 88 15.65 -10.02 11.87
N PHE A 89 14.60 -10.36 12.63
CA PHE A 89 14.48 -9.83 14.00
C PHE A 89 15.50 -10.58 14.85
N ASN A 90 16.47 -9.85 15.42
CA ASN A 90 17.29 -10.41 16.48
C ASN A 90 16.40 -10.46 17.74
N GLU A 91 15.72 -11.59 17.93
CA GLU A 91 14.88 -11.84 19.09
C GLU A 91 15.74 -11.87 20.36
N GLN A 92 15.82 -10.72 21.04
CA GLN A 92 15.90 -10.69 22.49
C GLN A 92 14.54 -10.18 22.97
N PHE A 93 13.61 -11.11 23.18
CA PHE A 93 12.42 -10.88 23.98
C PHE A 93 12.71 -11.32 25.42
#